data_AF-A0A519UJB8-F1
#
_entry.id   AF-A0A519UJB8-F1
#
_cell.length_a   1.000
_cell.length_b   1.000
_cell.length_c   1.000
_cell.angle_alpha   90.00
_cell.angle_beta   90.00
_cell.angle_gamma   90.00
#
_symmetry.space_group_name_H-M   'P 1'
#
loop_
_entity.id
_entity.type
_entity.pdbx_description
1 polymer ?
#
loop_
_entity_poly.entity_id
_entity_poly.type
_entity_poly.pdbx_seq_one_letter_code
_entity_poly.pdbx_strand_id
1 'polypeptide(L)'
;ALKIPQNSELINQTSMFADENGYPFIATYWREKGETVPQYHLVYKSTNKWEVKNLGFRKTAFTLSGGGTKKIPIARPQLIAWKNGKNIAVALIYRDIERSSKVSMALNDNLINNNWQISDLTETSVGEWEPAYDTDLWAKQKVLNLFVQKVEQVDGEGKANAKPTPIRVLTWKPFN
;
A
#
# COMPACT_ATOMS: atom_id res chain seq x y z
N ALA A 1 20.74 9.50 2.47
CA ALA A 1 19.56 8.86 3.08
C ALA A 1 18.42 9.87 3.10
N LEU A 2 17.18 9.43 2.84
CA LEU A 2 15.99 10.27 2.93
C LEU A 2 15.68 10.60 4.40
N LYS A 3 15.32 11.84 4.71
CA LYS A 3 14.96 12.29 6.07
C LYS A 3 13.49 12.69 6.10
N ILE A 4 12.68 11.97 6.86
CA ILE A 4 11.27 12.31 7.13
C ILE A 4 11.22 12.83 8.58
N PRO A 5 10.72 14.05 8.82
CA PRO A 5 10.72 14.62 10.16
C PRO A 5 9.70 13.93 11.07
N GLN A 6 9.87 14.11 12.39
CA GLN A 6 8.85 13.72 13.37
C GLN A 6 7.55 14.53 13.14
N ASN A 7 6.44 14.03 13.69
CA ASN A 7 5.11 14.64 13.55
C ASN A 7 4.61 14.75 12.09
N SER A 8 5.09 13.85 11.23
CA SER A 8 4.67 13.72 9.83
C SER A 8 3.68 12.59 9.59
N GLU A 9 3.06 12.02 10.63
CA GLU A 9 2.16 10.85 10.45
C GLU A 9 2.86 9.67 9.73
N LEU A 10 4.19 9.59 9.84
CA LEU A 10 4.98 8.50 9.30
C LEU A 10 4.63 7.22 10.06
N ILE A 11 4.19 6.21 9.33
CA ILE A 11 3.92 4.90 9.91
C ILE A 11 5.17 4.02 9.93
N ASN A 12 5.24 3.14 10.92
CA ASN A 12 6.25 2.10 11.07
C ASN A 12 5.74 0.73 10.57
N GLN A 13 6.67 -0.20 10.33
CA GLN A 13 6.38 -1.61 9.95
C GLN A 13 5.52 -1.75 8.69
N THR A 14 6.02 -1.25 7.56
CA THR A 14 5.40 -1.45 6.24
C THR A 14 6.14 -2.53 5.45
N SER A 15 6.16 -2.42 4.12
CA SER A 15 6.76 -3.41 3.23
C SER A 15 7.84 -2.81 2.34
N MET A 16 8.67 -3.70 1.78
CA MET A 16 9.60 -3.39 0.72
C MET A 16 9.67 -4.53 -0.29
N PHE A 17 10.12 -4.21 -1.49
CA PHE A 17 10.30 -5.13 -2.61
C PHE A 17 11.64 -4.82 -3.29
N ALA A 18 12.24 -5.79 -3.97
CA ALA A 18 13.40 -5.58 -4.82
C ALA A 18 13.10 -6.10 -6.23
N ASP A 19 13.44 -5.32 -7.24
CA ASP A 19 13.29 -5.78 -8.62
C ASP A 19 14.33 -6.85 -9.00
N GLU A 20 14.26 -7.32 -10.25
CA GLU A 20 15.17 -8.33 -10.81
C GLU A 20 16.65 -7.91 -10.83
N ASN A 21 16.94 -6.61 -10.71
CA ASN A 21 18.30 -6.08 -10.64
C ASN A 21 18.75 -5.80 -9.20
N GLY A 22 17.90 -6.11 -8.21
CA GLY A 22 18.17 -5.88 -6.79
C GLY A 22 17.97 -4.42 -6.35
N TYR A 23 17.33 -3.57 -7.16
CA TYR A 23 17.01 -2.21 -6.73
C TYR A 23 15.84 -2.24 -5.72
N PRO A 24 16.01 -1.65 -4.52
CA PRO A 24 14.96 -1.64 -3.51
C PRO A 24 13.88 -0.61 -3.77
N PHE A 25 12.66 -0.98 -3.41
CA PHE A 25 11.44 -0.20 -3.40
C PHE A 25 10.79 -0.36 -2.03
N ILE A 26 10.30 0.72 -1.44
CA ILE A 26 9.69 0.76 -0.11
C ILE A 26 8.37 1.49 -0.24
N ALA A 27 7.28 0.88 0.24
CA ALA A 27 5.97 1.50 0.30
C ALA A 27 5.65 1.88 1.74
N THR A 28 5.19 3.10 1.93
CA THR A 28 4.78 3.62 3.24
C THR A 28 3.79 4.77 3.03
N TYR A 29 3.45 5.50 4.09
CA TYR A 29 2.74 6.76 3.99
C TYR A 29 3.25 7.75 5.04
N TRP A 30 3.16 9.04 4.71
CA TRP A 30 3.36 10.15 5.63
C TRP A 30 2.64 11.39 5.11
N ARG A 31 2.68 12.47 5.89
CA ARG A 31 2.12 13.79 5.57
C ARG A 31 3.25 14.77 5.30
N GLU A 32 3.18 15.45 4.16
CA GLU A 32 4.15 16.48 3.77
C GLU A 32 4.08 17.70 4.70
N LYS A 33 5.17 18.46 4.78
CA LYS A 33 5.21 19.69 5.56
C LYS A 33 4.23 20.72 4.98
N GLY A 34 3.37 21.28 5.84
CA GLY A 34 2.35 22.24 5.43
C GLY A 34 1.04 21.61 4.96
N GLU A 35 1.03 20.30 4.70
CA GLU A 35 -0.17 19.56 4.31
C GLU A 35 -0.92 19.01 5.51
N THR A 36 -2.21 18.72 5.34
CA THR A 36 -3.08 18.13 6.38
C THR A 36 -3.37 16.65 6.14
N VAL A 37 -3.16 16.15 4.91
CA VAL A 37 -3.56 14.80 4.49
C VAL A 37 -2.32 13.90 4.34
N PRO A 38 -2.20 12.80 5.11
CA PRO A 38 -1.21 11.78 4.84
C PRO A 38 -1.46 11.13 3.47
N GLN A 39 -0.40 10.90 2.70
CA GLN A 39 -0.42 10.30 1.38
C GLN A 39 0.37 8.99 1.39
N TYR A 40 0.02 8.06 0.50
CA TYR A 40 0.91 6.94 0.21
C TYR A 40 2.16 7.43 -0.52
N HIS A 41 3.28 6.79 -0.22
CA HIS A 41 4.57 7.10 -0.80
C HIS A 41 5.29 5.83 -1.26
N LEU A 42 5.99 5.98 -2.37
CA LEU A 42 7.00 5.03 -2.85
C LEU A 42 8.37 5.67 -2.71
N VAL A 43 9.27 4.99 -2.00
CA VAL A 43 10.69 5.34 -1.92
C VAL A 43 11.48 4.25 -2.63
N TYR A 44 12.30 4.60 -3.61
CA TYR A 44 13.07 3.60 -4.36
C TYR A 44 14.46 4.10 -4.72
N LYS A 45 15.38 3.17 -4.97
CA LYS A 45 16.73 3.52 -5.41
C LYS A 45 16.82 3.37 -6.92
N SER A 46 16.92 4.50 -7.62
CA SER A 46 17.40 4.51 -9.01
C SER A 46 18.92 4.26 -9.03
N THR A 47 19.51 4.06 -10.21
CA THR A 47 20.94 3.73 -10.39
C THR A 47 21.87 4.60 -9.55
N ASN A 48 21.56 5.90 -9.40
CA ASN A 48 22.45 6.88 -8.78
C ASN A 48 21.87 7.61 -7.55
N LYS A 49 20.57 7.50 -7.28
CA LYS A 49 19.94 8.23 -6.17
C LYS A 49 18.67 7.57 -5.63
N TRP A 50 18.39 7.88 -4.37
CA TRP A 50 17.08 7.65 -3.78
C TRP A 50 16.07 8.62 -4.36
N GLU A 51 14.93 8.10 -4.76
CA GLU A 51 13.80 8.81 -5.33
C GLU A 51 12.58 8.61 -4.43
N VAL A 52 11.71 9.62 -4.43
CA VAL A 52 10.45 9.59 -3.68
C VAL A 52 9.31 9.97 -4.61
N LYS A 53 8.24 9.19 -4.60
CA LYS A 53 6.97 9.53 -5.22
C LYS A 53 5.92 9.65 -4.13
N ASN A 54 5.35 10.85 -3.97
CA ASN A 54 4.09 11.04 -3.30
C ASN A 54 2.98 10.67 -4.32
N LEU A 55 2.12 9.72 -3.95
CA LEU A 55 1.08 9.22 -4.86
C LEU A 55 -0.10 10.19 -4.99
N GLY A 56 -0.29 11.09 -4.02
CA GLY A 56 -1.09 12.31 -4.16
C GLY A 56 -2.60 12.15 -4.38
N PHE A 57 -3.15 10.93 -4.26
CA PHE A 57 -4.55 10.68 -4.60
C PHE A 57 -5.52 10.81 -3.42
N ARG A 58 -5.03 10.84 -2.17
CA ARG A 58 -5.90 10.92 -0.98
C ARG A 58 -6.38 12.35 -0.71
N LYS A 59 -7.54 12.48 -0.08
CA LYS A 59 -8.18 13.77 0.24
C LYS A 59 -8.58 13.94 1.70
N THR A 60 -8.66 12.86 2.47
CA THR A 60 -9.17 12.83 3.84
C THR A 60 -8.02 12.78 4.84
N ALA A 61 -7.94 13.82 5.67
CA ALA A 61 -6.97 13.93 6.74
C ALA A 61 -7.20 12.91 7.87
N PHE A 62 -6.13 12.46 8.50
CA PHE A 62 -6.14 11.70 9.75
C PHE A 62 -4.82 11.91 10.50
N THR A 63 -4.76 11.49 11.75
CA THR A 63 -3.54 11.53 12.57
C THR A 63 -3.32 10.21 13.29
N LEU A 64 -2.06 9.76 13.32
CA LEU A 64 -1.58 8.65 14.12
C LEU A 64 -1.39 9.06 15.59
N SER A 65 -1.29 10.35 15.87
CA SER A 65 -1.06 10.88 17.22
C SER A 65 -2.33 10.77 18.07
N GLY A 66 -2.19 10.43 19.36
CA GLY A 66 -3.27 10.32 20.33
C GLY A 66 -3.08 9.13 21.29
N GLY A 67 -3.90 9.04 22.33
CA GLY A 67 -3.89 7.91 23.25
C GLY A 67 -4.76 6.74 22.77
N GLY A 68 -4.29 5.50 23.01
CA GLY A 68 -5.00 4.25 22.67
C GLY A 68 -4.78 3.77 21.23
N THR A 69 -5.12 2.51 20.96
CA THR A 69 -5.08 1.93 19.61
C THR A 69 -6.18 2.58 18.77
N LYS A 70 -5.80 3.49 17.87
CA LYS A 70 -6.71 4.10 16.91
C LYS A 70 -6.90 3.20 15.70
N LYS A 71 -8.14 3.04 15.27
CA LYS A 71 -8.49 2.57 13.94
C LYS A 71 -7.92 3.49 12.86
N ILE A 72 -6.84 3.06 12.19
CA ILE A 72 -6.21 3.80 11.09
C ILE A 72 -7.10 3.66 9.84
N PRO A 73 -7.48 4.77 9.17
CA PRO A 73 -8.43 4.73 8.04
C PRO A 73 -7.86 4.09 6.78
N ILE A 74 -6.54 3.88 6.73
CA ILE A 74 -5.82 3.32 5.59
C ILE A 74 -4.89 2.20 6.05
N ALA A 75 -4.70 1.19 5.22
CA ALA A 75 -3.79 0.08 5.51
C ALA A 75 -2.33 0.44 5.19
N ARG A 76 -1.40 -0.15 5.93
CA ARG A 76 0.00 -0.24 5.52
C ARG A 76 0.10 -0.96 4.18
N PRO A 77 0.84 -0.42 3.20
CA PRO A 77 0.79 -0.95 1.84
C PRO A 77 1.71 -2.18 1.64
N GLN A 78 1.37 -2.98 0.64
CA GLN A 78 2.31 -3.89 -0.04
C GLN A 78 2.66 -3.31 -1.41
N LEU A 79 3.78 -3.72 -1.99
CA LEU A 79 4.14 -3.30 -3.33
C LEU A 79 4.81 -4.42 -4.13
N ILE A 80 4.68 -4.31 -5.45
CA ILE A 80 5.41 -5.11 -6.44
C ILE A 80 5.90 -4.17 -7.55
N ALA A 81 7.05 -4.51 -8.14
CA ALA A 81 7.58 -3.82 -9.31
C ALA A 81 8.03 -4.85 -10.37
N TRP A 82 7.92 -4.46 -11.64
CA TRP A 82 8.37 -5.29 -12.75
C TRP A 82 8.81 -4.43 -13.94
N LYS A 83 9.58 -5.05 -14.84
CA LYS A 83 9.93 -4.45 -16.10
C LYS A 83 8.71 -4.41 -17.03
N ASN A 84 8.40 -3.24 -17.55
CA ASN A 84 7.34 -3.01 -18.52
C ASN A 84 7.96 -2.39 -19.79
N GLY A 85 8.40 -3.26 -20.71
CA GLY A 85 9.18 -2.85 -21.88
C GLY A 85 10.52 -2.20 -21.45
N LYS A 86 10.68 -0.91 -21.73
CA LYS A 86 11.85 -0.10 -21.33
C LYS A 86 11.65 0.60 -19.98
N ASN A 87 10.45 0.55 -19.42
CA ASN A 87 10.08 1.24 -18.20
C ASN A 87 10.01 0.27 -17.03
N ILE A 88 9.87 0.83 -15.82
CA ILE A 88 9.52 0.08 -14.62
C ILE A 88 8.06 0.39 -14.31
N ALA A 89 7.26 -0.66 -14.15
CA ALA A 89 5.91 -0.57 -13.64
C ALA A 89 5.89 -0.95 -12.16
N VAL A 90 5.00 -0.30 -11.41
CA VAL A 90 4.82 -0.50 -9.96
C VAL A 90 3.34 -0.59 -9.66
N ALA A 91 2.96 -1.58 -8.86
CA ALA A 91 1.65 -1.63 -8.24
C ALA A 91 1.82 -1.55 -6.72
N LEU A 92 1.13 -0.60 -6.11
CA LEU A 92 0.97 -0.49 -4.67
C LEU A 92 -0.43 -1.01 -4.31
N ILE A 93 -0.47 -2.00 -3.42
CA ILE A 93 -1.70 -2.63 -2.94
C ILE A 93 -2.01 -2.05 -1.57
N TYR A 94 -3.26 -1.63 -1.38
CA TYR A 94 -3.68 -0.93 -0.18
C TYR A 94 -5.18 -1.12 0.11
N ARG A 95 -5.63 -0.49 1.18
CA ARG A 95 -7.03 -0.33 1.58
C ARG A 95 -7.20 1.07 2.12
N ASP A 96 -8.27 1.75 1.75
CA ASP A 96 -8.55 3.13 2.19
C ASP A 96 -10.07 3.34 2.39
N ILE A 97 -10.45 4.03 3.46
CA ILE A 97 -11.84 4.41 3.74
C ILE A 97 -12.44 5.30 2.64
N GLU A 98 -11.63 6.13 1.96
CA GLU A 98 -12.06 6.93 0.80
C GLU A 98 -12.57 6.04 -0.34
N ARG A 99 -12.18 4.76 -0.33
CA ARG A 99 -12.59 3.73 -1.29
C ARG A 99 -13.51 2.68 -0.66
N SER A 100 -14.19 3.04 0.42
CA SER A 100 -15.08 2.15 1.17
C SER A 100 -14.36 0.91 1.75
N SER A 101 -13.08 1.05 2.08
CA SER A 101 -12.24 -0.02 2.63
C SER A 101 -12.21 -1.29 1.77
N LYS A 102 -12.20 -1.13 0.45
CA LYS A 102 -11.97 -2.23 -0.52
C LYS A 102 -10.49 -2.57 -0.61
N VAL A 103 -10.17 -3.75 -1.15
CA VAL A 103 -8.82 -4.01 -1.65
C VAL A 103 -8.64 -3.14 -2.88
N SER A 104 -7.66 -2.24 -2.84
CA SER A 104 -7.41 -1.26 -3.88
C SER A 104 -5.97 -1.34 -4.37
N MET A 105 -5.75 -0.90 -5.60
CA MET A 105 -4.45 -0.90 -6.25
C MET A 105 -4.20 0.48 -6.89
N ALA A 106 -3.00 1.01 -6.65
CA ALA A 106 -2.45 2.14 -7.37
C ALA A 106 -1.39 1.60 -8.35
N LEU A 107 -1.68 1.64 -9.64
CA LEU A 107 -0.83 1.13 -10.70
C LEU A 107 -0.14 2.28 -11.43
N ASN A 108 1.16 2.14 -11.67
CA ASN A 108 1.91 3.05 -12.52
C ASN A 108 2.72 2.24 -13.52
N ASP A 109 2.35 2.30 -14.79
CA ASP A 109 2.99 1.53 -15.87
C ASP A 109 4.33 2.10 -16.32
N ASN A 110 4.63 3.34 -15.94
CA ASN A 110 5.89 4.02 -16.21
C ASN A 110 6.26 4.95 -15.05
N LEU A 111 7.04 4.41 -14.11
CA LEU A 111 7.41 5.07 -12.86
C LEU A 111 8.04 6.46 -13.03
N ILE A 112 8.59 6.78 -14.20
CA ILE A 112 9.11 8.11 -14.53
C ILE A 112 8.00 9.18 -14.40
N ASN A 113 6.79 8.88 -14.88
CA ASN A 113 5.73 9.87 -15.11
C ASN A 113 4.87 10.21 -13.87
N ASN A 114 5.09 9.54 -12.72
CA ASN A 114 4.28 9.67 -11.50
C ASN A 114 2.75 9.66 -11.73
N ASN A 115 2.27 8.92 -12.74
CA ASN A 115 0.85 8.81 -13.06
C ASN A 115 0.30 7.51 -12.47
N TRP A 116 -0.56 7.63 -11.46
CA TRP A 116 -1.10 6.48 -10.73
C TRP A 116 -2.56 6.25 -11.10
N GLN A 117 -2.83 5.10 -11.71
CA GLN A 117 -4.17 4.62 -12.01
C GLN A 117 -4.72 3.88 -10.80
N ILE A 118 -5.84 4.35 -10.26
CA ILE A 118 -6.44 3.79 -9.05
C ILE A 118 -7.60 2.87 -9.43
N SER A 119 -7.61 1.66 -8.90
CA SER A 119 -8.67 0.67 -9.12
C SER A 119 -8.99 -0.09 -7.82
N ASP A 120 -10.19 -0.68 -7.77
CA ASP A 120 -10.57 -1.62 -6.70
C ASP A 120 -10.52 -3.04 -7.25
N LEU A 121 -9.89 -3.95 -6.50
CA LEU A 121 -9.79 -5.37 -6.82
C LEU A 121 -10.96 -6.18 -6.23
N THR A 122 -11.71 -5.58 -5.29
CA THR A 122 -12.90 -6.19 -4.68
C THR A 122 -14.11 -5.28 -4.81
N GLU A 123 -15.28 -5.86 -5.03
CA GLU A 123 -16.54 -5.12 -5.08
C GLU A 123 -16.99 -4.61 -3.70
N THR A 124 -16.69 -5.37 -2.65
CA THR A 124 -17.12 -5.12 -1.26
C THR A 124 -15.97 -4.80 -0.32
N SER A 125 -16.28 -4.11 0.78
CA SER A 125 -15.32 -3.81 1.86
C SER A 125 -14.68 -5.07 2.47
N VAL A 126 -13.40 -4.94 2.82
CA VAL A 126 -12.61 -5.91 3.61
C VAL A 126 -12.37 -5.43 5.05
N GLY A 127 -13.07 -4.38 5.47
CA GLY A 127 -12.95 -3.81 6.82
C GLY A 127 -11.54 -3.29 7.07
N GLU A 128 -10.91 -3.78 8.13
CA GLU A 128 -9.60 -3.30 8.60
C GLU A 128 -8.40 -4.08 8.05
N TRP A 129 -8.64 -4.86 7.00
CA TRP A 129 -7.61 -5.66 6.34
C TRP A 129 -6.39 -4.82 5.92
N GLU A 130 -5.22 -5.42 6.09
CA GLU A 130 -3.95 -4.97 5.53
C GLU A 130 -3.41 -6.03 4.56
N PRO A 131 -2.78 -5.61 3.45
CA PRO A 131 -2.30 -6.51 2.41
C PRO A 131 -1.15 -7.42 2.84
N ALA A 132 -1.26 -8.68 2.40
CA ALA A 132 -0.18 -9.65 2.36
C ALA A 132 -0.32 -10.46 1.06
N TYR A 133 0.80 -10.85 0.46
CA TYR A 133 0.81 -11.54 -0.82
C TYR A 133 1.88 -12.64 -0.88
N ASP A 134 1.69 -13.57 -1.81
CA ASP A 134 2.65 -14.63 -2.09
C ASP A 134 3.86 -14.08 -2.87
N THR A 135 4.93 -13.77 -2.13
CA THR A 135 6.16 -13.20 -2.68
C THR A 135 6.88 -14.15 -3.63
N ASP A 136 6.84 -15.46 -3.35
CA ASP A 136 7.50 -16.48 -4.13
C ASP A 136 6.81 -16.71 -5.47
N LEU A 137 5.47 -16.75 -5.46
CA LEU A 137 4.69 -16.86 -6.68
C LEU A 137 4.86 -15.63 -7.57
N TRP A 138 4.89 -14.43 -6.98
CA TRP A 138 5.22 -13.22 -7.74
C TRP A 138 6.63 -13.31 -8.33
N ALA A 139 7.62 -13.69 -7.54
CA ALA A 139 9.01 -13.80 -8.00
C ALA A 139 9.12 -14.76 -9.21
N LYS A 140 8.49 -15.93 -9.12
CA LYS A 140 8.60 -17.02 -10.11
C LYS A 140 7.69 -16.87 -11.34
N GLN A 141 6.46 -16.37 -11.15
CA GLN A 141 5.41 -16.44 -12.18
C GLN A 141 4.77 -15.09 -12.50
N LYS A 142 5.14 -14.02 -11.79
CA LYS A 142 4.51 -12.69 -11.94
C LYS A 142 2.99 -12.72 -11.76
N VAL A 143 2.53 -13.61 -10.88
CA VAL A 143 1.12 -13.69 -10.45
C VAL A 143 1.04 -13.14 -9.03
N LEU A 144 0.22 -12.10 -8.85
CA LEU A 144 -0.03 -11.51 -7.54
C LEU A 144 -1.22 -12.22 -6.90
N ASN A 145 -0.94 -13.07 -5.90
CA ASN A 145 -1.97 -13.66 -5.06
C ASN A 145 -2.01 -12.94 -3.71
N LEU A 146 -3.12 -12.28 -3.42
CA LEU A 146 -3.37 -11.60 -2.15
C LEU A 146 -4.12 -12.52 -1.20
N PHE A 147 -3.67 -12.58 0.06
CA PHE A 147 -4.46 -13.12 1.15
C PHE A 147 -5.54 -12.10 1.53
N VAL A 148 -6.82 -12.47 1.44
CA VAL A 148 -7.93 -11.54 1.71
C VAL A 148 -8.91 -12.16 2.70
N GLN A 149 -9.22 -11.41 3.74
CA GLN A 149 -10.26 -11.71 4.71
C GLN A 149 -10.89 -10.40 5.17
N LYS A 150 -12.22 -10.35 5.29
CA LYS A 150 -12.88 -9.19 5.91
C LYS A 150 -12.64 -9.26 7.41
N VAL A 151 -11.98 -8.26 7.98
CA VAL A 151 -11.66 -8.21 9.41
C VAL A 151 -12.19 -6.93 10.03
N GLU A 152 -12.54 -6.99 11.31
CA GLU A 152 -13.01 -5.84 12.09
C GLU A 152 -12.07 -5.65 13.27
N GLN A 153 -11.50 -4.45 13.38
CA GLN A 153 -10.74 -4.03 14.56
C GLN A 153 -11.66 -3.23 15.48
N VAL A 154 -11.64 -3.56 16.77
CA VAL A 154 -12.25 -2.73 17.83
C VAL A 154 -11.14 -1.91 18.47
N ASP A 155 -11.43 -0.64 18.75
CA ASP A 155 -10.50 0.24 19.48
C ASP A 155 -10.24 -0.30 20.90
N GLY A 156 -9.04 -0.05 21.44
CA GLY A 156 -8.71 -0.36 22.84
C GLY A 156 -8.49 -1.84 23.20
N GLU A 157 -7.92 -2.64 22.28
CA GLU A 157 -7.62 -4.08 22.48
C GLU A 157 -8.85 -4.98 22.73
N GLY A 158 -10.07 -4.48 22.51
CA GLY A 158 -11.29 -5.28 22.60
C GLY A 158 -11.37 -6.36 21.51
N LYS A 159 -12.00 -7.50 21.82
CA LYS A 159 -12.39 -8.48 20.79
C LYS A 159 -13.64 -7.99 20.08
N ALA A 160 -13.61 -7.93 18.74
CA ALA A 160 -14.82 -7.76 17.94
C ALA A 160 -15.77 -8.92 18.23
N ASN A 161 -17.04 -8.63 18.57
CA ASN A 161 -18.12 -9.62 18.57
C ASN A 161 -18.60 -9.91 17.13
N ALA A 162 -17.64 -10.10 16.21
CA ALA A 162 -17.90 -10.38 14.80
C ALA A 162 -17.93 -11.90 14.56
N LYS A 163 -18.82 -12.34 13.67
CA LYS A 163 -18.80 -13.73 13.19
C LYS A 163 -17.53 -13.95 12.34
N PRO A 164 -16.95 -15.16 12.34
CA PRO A 164 -15.87 -15.51 11.42
C PRO A 164 -16.26 -15.21 9.97
N THR A 165 -15.31 -14.69 9.20
CA THR A 165 -15.48 -14.37 7.78
C THR A 165 -14.60 -15.29 6.92
N PRO A 166 -15.02 -15.61 5.68
CA PRO A 166 -14.25 -16.47 4.80
C PRO A 166 -12.91 -15.82 4.41
N ILE A 167 -11.87 -16.64 4.41
CA ILE A 167 -10.58 -16.33 3.80
C ILE A 167 -10.65 -16.68 2.31
N ARG A 168 -10.05 -15.84 1.47
CA ARG A 168 -9.94 -16.08 0.03
C ARG A 168 -8.57 -15.64 -0.50
N VAL A 169 -8.20 -16.19 -1.65
CA VAL A 169 -7.07 -15.72 -2.45
C VAL A 169 -7.62 -14.88 -3.60
N LEU A 170 -7.17 -13.64 -3.71
CA LEU A 170 -7.45 -12.79 -4.86
C LEU A 170 -6.25 -12.83 -5.80
N THR A 171 -6.49 -13.20 -7.06
CA THR A 171 -5.45 -13.28 -8.09
C THR A 171 -5.51 -12.08 -9.01
N TRP A 172 -4.36 -11.44 -9.24
CA TRP A 172 -4.17 -10.40 -10.24
C TRP A 172 -2.91 -10.71 -11.06
N LYS A 173 -2.91 -10.32 -12.33
CA LYS A 173 -1.76 -10.46 -13.23
C LYS A 173 -1.54 -9.15 -13.99
N PRO A 174 -0.27 -8.72 -14.17
CA PRO A 174 0.07 -7.56 -14.98
C PRO A 174 -0.02 -7.82 -16.49
N PHE A 175 -0.12 -9.08 -16.91
CA PHE A 175 -0.16 -9.50 -18.31
C PHE A 175 -1.41 -10.36 -18.53
N ASN A 176 -2.11 -10.11 -19.64
CA ASN A 176 -3.16 -11.00 -20.13
C ASN A 176 -2.55 -12.26 -20.74
#